data_AF-A0A329ZB68-F1
#
_entry.id   AF-A0A329ZB68-F1
#
_cell.length_a   1.000
_cell.length_b   1.000
_cell.length_c   1.000
_cell.angle_alpha   90.00
_cell.angle_beta   90.00
_cell.angle_gamma   90.00
#
_symmetry.space_group_name_H-M   'P 1'
#
loop_
_entity.id
_entity.type
_entity.pdbx_description
1 polymer ?
#
loop_
_entity_poly.entity_id
_entity_poly.type
_entity_poly.pdbx_seq_one_letter_code
_entity_poly.pdbx_strand_id
1 'polypeptide(L)'
;MELKEAILKTLAEIDLDAESTISLEEKPERDALLDIIAAEEAKKESPTTPASYERKIQKLDLKNHKELKELLIKYYSEEEKFLNNLQDRILVLFEGLQSPNNRNIEEKVDMILNFLEFTLAIIDEKKNQK
;
A
#
# COMPACT_ATOMS: atom_id res chain seq x y z
N MET A 1 16.21 -28.46 42.76
CA MET A 1 16.08 -27.09 42.23
C MET A 1 14.72 -26.99 41.58
N GLU A 2 13.85 -26.19 42.18
CA GLU A 2 12.50 -25.97 41.66
C GLU A 2 12.60 -25.09 40.41
N LEU A 3 11.70 -25.27 39.43
CA LEU A 3 11.69 -24.53 38.14
C LEU A 3 11.80 -23.01 38.31
N LYS A 4 11.33 -22.49 39.45
CA LYS A 4 11.43 -21.09 39.84
C LYS A 4 12.88 -20.61 40.00
N GLU A 5 13.76 -21.45 40.54
CA GLU A 5 15.19 -21.14 40.71
C GLU A 5 15.92 -21.17 39.37
N ALA A 6 15.53 -22.08 38.46
CA ALA A 6 16.07 -22.14 37.11
C ALA A 6 15.71 -20.88 36.31
N ILE A 7 14.44 -20.44 36.37
CA ILE A 7 13.98 -19.23 35.67
C ILE A 7 14.64 -17.97 36.24
N LEU A 8 14.76 -17.86 37.57
CA LEU A 8 15.45 -16.72 38.19
C LEU A 8 16.92 -16.66 37.82
N LYS A 9 17.59 -17.82 37.69
CA LYS A 9 18.99 -17.90 37.28
C LYS A 9 19.17 -17.47 35.81
N THR A 10 18.26 -17.88 34.92
CA THR A 10 18.30 -17.47 33.51
C THR A 10 18.00 -15.99 33.33
N LEU A 11 17.06 -15.42 34.11
CA LEU A 11 16.79 -13.98 34.09
C LEU A 11 17.99 -13.17 34.60
N ALA A 12 18.68 -13.67 35.63
CA ALA A 12 19.90 -13.03 36.14
C ALA A 12 21.09 -13.11 35.17
N GLU A 13 21.19 -14.18 34.36
CA GLU A 13 22.18 -14.28 33.28
C GLU A 13 21.90 -13.26 32.15
N ILE A 14 20.62 -13.05 31.79
CA ILE A 14 20.25 -12.08 30.72
C ILE A 14 20.50 -10.63 31.14
N ASP A 15 20.29 -10.28 32.42
CA ASP A 15 20.56 -8.92 32.92
C ASP A 15 22.07 -8.60 32.97
N LEU A 16 22.94 -9.60 33.16
CA LEU A 16 24.39 -9.41 33.16
C LEU A 16 24.98 -9.29 31.74
N ASP A 17 24.37 -9.93 30.76
CA ASP A 17 24.77 -9.84 29.35
C ASP A 17 24.34 -8.51 28.69
N ALA A 18 23.44 -7.76 29.31
CA ALA A 18 22.98 -6.46 28.81
C ALA A 18 23.97 -5.29 29.06
N GLU A 19 24.96 -5.44 29.94
CA GLU A 19 25.90 -4.36 30.29
C GLU A 19 27.25 -4.41 29.55
N SER A 20 27.49 -5.37 28.66
CA SER A 20 28.72 -5.38 27.86
C SER A 20 28.54 -5.88 26.43
N THR A 21 27.88 -5.08 25.57
CA THR A 21 28.41 -4.69 24.25
C THR A 21 27.36 -3.94 23.42
N ILE A 22 27.80 -2.83 22.83
CA ILE A 22 27.15 -2.01 21.79
C ILE A 22 26.23 -0.88 22.32
N SER A 23 26.92 0.20 22.68
CA SER A 23 26.45 1.57 22.52
C SER A 23 26.08 1.84 21.05
N LEU A 24 24.79 1.98 20.76
CA LEU A 24 24.25 2.75 19.64
C LEU A 24 22.95 3.41 20.11
N GLU A 25 22.98 4.74 20.21
CA GLU A 25 21.84 5.60 20.47
C GLU A 25 20.85 5.53 19.30
N GLU A 26 19.74 4.80 19.44
CA GLU A 26 18.66 4.77 18.45
C GLU A 26 17.34 5.30 19.02
N LYS A 27 17.26 6.62 19.15
CA LYS A 27 16.05 7.44 18.89
C LYS A 27 16.55 8.82 18.50
N PRO A 28 16.55 9.20 17.20
CA PRO A 28 15.43 10.02 16.71
C PRO A 28 15.20 9.97 15.18
N GLU A 29 15.39 8.84 14.49
CA GLU A 29 15.13 8.81 13.03
C GLU A 29 13.66 9.13 12.69
N ARG A 30 12.74 8.71 13.58
CA ARG A 30 11.31 8.97 13.41
C ARG A 30 10.94 10.46 13.55
N ASP A 31 11.61 11.17 14.46
CA ASP A 31 11.34 12.59 14.73
C ASP A 31 11.99 13.48 13.67
N ALA A 32 13.18 13.11 13.18
CA ALA A 32 13.82 13.77 12.05
C ALA A 32 12.99 13.67 10.75
N LEU A 33 12.31 12.53 10.52
CA LEU A 33 11.40 12.37 9.37
C LEU A 33 10.13 13.23 9.51
N LEU A 34 9.61 13.41 10.72
CA LEU A 34 8.44 14.26 10.96
C LEU A 34 8.75 15.75 10.69
N ASP A 35 9.95 16.22 11.04
CA ASP A 35 10.39 17.59 10.76
C ASP A 35 10.62 17.82 9.25
N ILE A 36 11.10 16.81 8.52
CA ILE A 36 11.28 16.88 7.06
C ILE A 36 9.92 16.96 6.35
N ILE A 37 8.93 16.17 6.78
CA ILE A 37 7.57 16.19 6.22
C ILE A 37 6.89 17.54 6.54
N ALA A 38 7.02 18.03 7.77
CA ALA A 38 6.50 19.34 8.16
C ALA A 38 7.14 20.50 7.38
N ALA A 39 8.44 20.42 7.09
CA ALA A 39 9.16 21.40 6.26
C ALA A 39 8.79 21.32 4.77
N GLU A 40 8.42 20.14 4.26
CA GLU A 40 7.92 19.94 2.90
C GLU A 40 6.49 20.42 2.71
N GLU A 41 5.64 20.34 3.75
CA GLU A 41 4.30 20.91 3.76
C GLU A 41 4.34 22.44 3.70
N ALA A 42 5.29 23.08 4.40
CA ALA A 42 5.45 24.54 4.40
C ALA A 42 5.97 25.13 3.07
N LYS A 43 6.58 24.33 2.18
CA LYS A 43 7.11 24.80 0.88
C LYS A 43 6.12 24.68 -0.29
N LYS A 44 4.95 24.04 -0.11
CA LYS A 44 3.92 23.92 -1.15
C LYS A 44 2.86 25.00 -1.12
N GLU A 45 2.88 25.90 -0.14
CA GLU A 45 1.99 27.06 -0.13
C GLU A 45 2.61 28.23 -0.89
N SER A 46 2.45 28.21 -2.22
CA SER A 46 2.52 29.42 -3.03
C SER A 46 1.09 29.82 -3.47
N PRO A 47 0.75 31.12 -3.46
CA PRO A 47 -0.62 31.59 -3.41
C PRO A 47 -1.29 31.53 -4.79
N THR A 48 -2.10 30.50 -5.04
CA THR A 48 -2.98 30.48 -6.21
C THR A 48 -4.34 31.07 -5.82
N THR A 49 -4.47 32.39 -6.00
CA THR A 49 -5.69 33.17 -5.75
C THR A 49 -6.96 32.51 -6.32
N PRO A 50 -8.08 32.47 -5.56
CA PRO A 50 -9.35 31.85 -5.97
C PRO A 50 -10.00 32.49 -7.22
N ALA A 51 -9.60 33.71 -7.59
CA ALA A 51 -10.11 34.45 -8.75
C ALA A 51 -9.76 33.84 -10.13
N SER A 52 -8.85 32.86 -10.19
CA SER A 52 -8.47 32.17 -11.43
C SER A 52 -9.49 31.09 -11.83
N TYR A 53 -10.11 30.43 -10.84
CA TYR A 53 -11.07 29.35 -11.09
C TYR A 53 -12.44 29.89 -11.52
N GLU A 54 -12.88 31.03 -10.97
CA GLU A 54 -14.18 31.64 -11.29
C GLU A 54 -14.33 32.00 -12.78
N ARG A 55 -13.24 32.43 -13.45
CA ARG A 55 -13.28 32.77 -14.88
C ARG A 55 -13.36 31.57 -15.83
N LYS A 56 -13.02 30.36 -15.37
CA LYS A 56 -13.11 29.14 -16.19
C LYS A 56 -14.47 28.44 -16.09
N ILE A 57 -15.26 28.72 -15.04
CA ILE A 57 -16.58 28.09 -14.85
C ILE A 57 -17.62 28.69 -15.82
N GLN A 58 -17.41 29.93 -16.32
CA GLN A 58 -18.34 30.62 -17.22
C GLN A 58 -18.33 30.13 -18.68
N LYS A 59 -17.48 29.16 -19.05
CA LYS A 59 -17.38 28.63 -20.43
C LYS A 59 -17.58 27.11 -20.55
N LEU A 60 -18.22 26.48 -19.56
CA LEU A 60 -18.70 25.10 -19.72
C LEU A 60 -20.12 25.17 -20.29
N ASP A 61 -20.26 24.83 -21.57
CA ASP A 61 -21.56 24.71 -22.24
C ASP A 61 -22.38 23.61 -21.56
N LEU A 62 -23.36 24.00 -20.74
CA LEU A 62 -24.22 23.13 -19.93
C LEU A 62 -25.18 22.25 -20.75
N LYS A 63 -25.17 22.34 -22.08
CA LYS A 63 -26.16 21.67 -22.95
C LYS A 63 -26.07 20.15 -22.97
N ASN A 64 -24.95 19.54 -22.52
CA ASN A 64 -24.78 18.09 -22.60
C ASN A 64 -24.58 17.37 -21.25
N HIS A 65 -25.11 17.94 -20.17
CA HIS A 65 -24.94 17.40 -18.81
C HIS A 65 -25.49 15.95 -18.66
N LYS A 66 -26.49 15.55 -19.45
CA LYS A 66 -27.09 14.22 -19.37
C LYS A 66 -26.22 13.14 -20.02
N GLU A 67 -25.74 13.36 -21.25
CA GLU A 67 -24.86 12.41 -21.94
C GLU A 67 -23.50 12.31 -21.23
N LEU A 68 -22.99 13.43 -20.71
CA LEU A 68 -21.76 13.41 -19.90
C LEU A 68 -21.92 12.54 -18.65
N LYS A 69 -23.08 12.64 -17.99
CA LYS A 69 -23.40 11.82 -16.81
C LYS A 69 -23.52 10.34 -17.18
N GLU A 70 -24.16 10.01 -18.29
CA GLU A 70 -24.28 8.62 -18.76
C GLU A 70 -22.92 8.02 -19.13
N LEU A 71 -22.06 8.78 -19.82
CA LEU A 71 -20.69 8.37 -20.15
C LEU A 71 -19.87 8.13 -18.88
N LEU A 72 -20.00 9.02 -17.89
CA LEU A 72 -19.27 8.92 -16.64
C LEU A 72 -19.73 7.70 -15.80
N ILE A 73 -21.04 7.46 -15.74
CA ILE A 73 -21.60 6.25 -15.08
C ILE A 73 -21.07 4.98 -15.77
N LYS A 74 -21.05 4.97 -17.10
CA LYS A 74 -20.52 3.84 -17.87
C LYS A 74 -19.04 3.61 -17.55
N TYR A 75 -18.23 4.66 -17.57
CA TYR A 75 -16.80 4.59 -17.23
C TYR A 75 -16.56 4.04 -15.82
N TYR A 76 -17.26 4.57 -14.82
CA TYR A 76 -17.14 4.08 -13.44
C TYR A 76 -17.60 2.62 -13.29
N SER A 77 -18.66 2.21 -13.99
CA SER A 77 -19.13 0.82 -13.95
C SER A 77 -18.13 -0.15 -14.60
N GLU A 78 -17.48 0.25 -15.68
CA GLU A 78 -16.43 -0.54 -16.32
C GLU A 78 -15.19 -0.66 -15.43
N GLU A 79 -14.83 0.43 -14.74
CA GLU A 79 -13.72 0.43 -13.79
C GLU A 79 -14.02 -0.42 -12.55
N GLU A 80 -15.21 -0.31 -11.98
CA GLU A 80 -15.66 -1.14 -10.86
C GLU A 80 -15.62 -2.63 -11.22
N LYS A 81 -16.07 -3.01 -12.43
CA LYS A 81 -15.99 -4.39 -12.91
C LYS A 81 -14.55 -4.88 -13.03
N PHE A 82 -13.65 -4.04 -13.54
CA PHE A 82 -12.23 -4.37 -13.64
C PHE A 82 -11.63 -4.62 -12.25
N LEU A 83 -11.88 -3.72 -11.30
CA LEU A 83 -11.39 -3.83 -9.92
C LEU A 83 -11.94 -5.07 -9.21
N ASN A 84 -13.25 -5.35 -9.34
CA ASN A 84 -13.84 -6.56 -8.78
C ASN A 84 -13.22 -7.84 -9.37
N ASN A 85 -12.98 -7.86 -10.70
CA ASN A 85 -12.33 -9.02 -11.33
C ASN A 85 -10.90 -9.23 -10.83
N LEU A 86 -10.16 -8.13 -10.64
CA LEU A 86 -8.81 -8.18 -10.08
C LEU A 86 -8.83 -8.70 -8.64
N GLN A 87 -9.78 -8.23 -7.82
CA GLN A 87 -9.97 -8.68 -6.45
C GLN A 87 -10.27 -10.18 -6.39
N ASP A 88 -11.21 -10.68 -7.18
CA ASP A 88 -11.59 -12.09 -7.22
C ASP A 88 -10.39 -12.99 -7.56
N ARG A 89 -9.57 -12.59 -8.54
CA ARG A 89 -8.34 -13.32 -8.91
C ARG A 89 -7.35 -13.40 -7.76
N ILE A 90 -7.15 -12.30 -7.04
CA ILE A 90 -6.24 -12.24 -5.89
C ILE A 90 -6.77 -13.12 -4.74
N LEU A 91 -8.08 -13.13 -4.51
CA LEU A 91 -8.70 -14.00 -3.50
C LEU A 91 -8.48 -15.48 -3.84
N VAL A 92 -8.69 -15.87 -5.10
CA VAL A 92 -8.43 -17.25 -5.58
C VAL A 92 -6.96 -17.62 -5.41
N LEU A 93 -6.02 -16.70 -5.64
CA LEU A 93 -4.61 -16.93 -5.34
C LEU A 93 -4.42 -17.26 -3.86
N PHE A 94 -4.98 -16.46 -2.95
CA PHE A 94 -4.84 -16.71 -1.52
C PHE A 94 -5.42 -18.06 -1.09
N GLU A 95 -6.58 -18.44 -1.62
CA GLU A 95 -7.17 -19.78 -1.39
C GLU A 95 -6.23 -20.88 -1.90
N GLY A 96 -5.66 -20.71 -3.10
CA GLY A 96 -4.71 -21.64 -3.71
C GLY A 96 -3.41 -21.80 -2.89
N LEU A 97 -2.94 -20.71 -2.26
CA LEU A 97 -1.73 -20.72 -1.43
C LEU A 97 -1.93 -21.40 -0.08
N GLN A 98 -3.13 -21.25 0.50
CA GLN A 98 -3.51 -21.90 1.75
C GLN A 98 -3.83 -23.40 1.55
N SER A 99 -3.94 -23.88 0.31
CA SER A 99 -4.24 -25.27 0.01
C SER A 99 -3.20 -26.23 0.59
N PRO A 100 -3.63 -27.26 1.36
CA PRO A 100 -2.73 -28.22 2.02
C PRO A 100 -2.03 -29.17 1.03
N ASN A 101 -2.50 -29.23 -0.22
CA ASN A 101 -1.90 -30.04 -1.29
C ASN A 101 -0.63 -29.43 -1.88
N ASN A 102 -0.34 -28.17 -1.58
CA ASN A 102 0.76 -27.43 -2.20
C ASN A 102 1.94 -27.35 -1.22
N ARG A 103 2.62 -28.48 -0.99
CA ARG A 103 3.65 -28.63 0.06
C ARG A 103 5.03 -28.13 -0.36
N ASN A 104 5.30 -28.03 -1.66
CA ASN A 104 6.56 -27.50 -2.18
C ASN A 104 6.54 -25.97 -2.14
N ILE A 105 7.39 -25.38 -1.30
CA ILE A 105 7.51 -23.92 -1.16
C ILE A 105 8.00 -23.28 -2.47
N GLU A 106 8.93 -23.94 -3.17
CA GLU A 106 9.50 -23.41 -4.42
C GLU A 106 8.44 -23.29 -5.52
N GLU A 107 7.66 -24.34 -5.75
CA GLU A 107 6.55 -24.33 -6.71
C GLU A 107 5.46 -23.30 -6.34
N LYS A 108 5.23 -23.07 -5.03
CA LYS A 108 4.35 -22.00 -4.54
C LYS A 108 4.87 -20.63 -4.92
N VAL A 109 6.14 -20.35 -4.65
CA VAL A 109 6.75 -19.04 -4.95
C VAL A 109 6.72 -18.78 -6.45
N ASP A 110 7.06 -19.78 -7.27
CA ASP A 110 6.99 -19.67 -8.74
C ASP A 110 5.57 -19.40 -9.23
N MET A 111 4.57 -20.09 -8.66
CA MET A 111 3.17 -19.86 -8.99
C MET A 111 2.72 -18.43 -8.63
N ILE A 112 3.13 -17.91 -7.46
CA ILE A 112 2.83 -16.53 -7.04
C ILE A 112 3.50 -15.54 -8.00
N LEU A 113 4.79 -15.73 -8.29
CA LEU A 113 5.54 -14.83 -9.18
C LEU A 113 4.89 -14.76 -10.56
N ASN A 114 4.58 -15.91 -11.16
CA ASN A 114 3.90 -15.97 -12.45
C ASN A 114 2.52 -15.29 -12.42
N PHE A 115 1.76 -15.51 -11.34
CA PHE A 115 0.46 -14.84 -11.17
C PHE A 115 0.60 -13.32 -11.04
N LEU A 116 1.56 -12.84 -10.25
CA LEU A 116 1.80 -11.42 -10.04
C LEU A 116 2.31 -10.75 -11.32
N GLU A 117 3.19 -11.41 -12.07
CA GLU A 117 3.67 -10.93 -13.37
C GLU A 117 2.52 -10.81 -14.37
N PHE A 118 1.68 -11.85 -14.49
CA PHE A 118 0.47 -11.80 -15.31
C PHE A 118 -0.48 -10.68 -14.87
N THR A 119 -0.69 -10.56 -13.56
CA THR A 119 -1.58 -9.52 -13.00
C THR A 119 -1.06 -8.12 -13.29
N LEU A 120 0.24 -7.91 -13.17
CA LEU A 120 0.89 -6.65 -13.50
C LEU A 120 0.73 -6.32 -15.00
N ALA A 121 0.92 -7.30 -15.88
CA ALA A 121 0.72 -7.11 -17.32
C ALA A 121 -0.72 -6.69 -17.66
N ILE A 122 -1.73 -7.28 -17.00
CA ILE A 122 -3.14 -6.91 -17.18
C ILE A 122 -3.41 -5.47 -16.70
N ILE A 123 -2.80 -5.06 -15.58
CA ILE A 123 -2.91 -3.69 -15.08
C ILE A 123 -2.26 -2.70 -16.05
N ASP A 124 -1.08 -3.04 -16.58
CA ASP A 124 -0.37 -2.21 -17.55
C ASP A 124 -1.14 -2.10 -18.88
N GLU A 125 -1.76 -3.18 -19.35
CA GLU A 125 -2.64 -3.15 -20.52
C GLU A 125 -3.81 -2.18 -20.29
N LYS A 126 -4.50 -2.29 -19.15
CA LYS A 126 -5.61 -1.38 -18.79
C LYS A 126 -5.15 0.07 -18.68
N LYS A 127 -3.95 0.33 -18.16
CA LYS A 127 -3.37 1.67 -18.02
C LYS A 127 -2.95 2.28 -19.36
N ASN A 128 -2.51 1.45 -20.31
CA ASN A 128 -2.03 1.87 -21.62
C ASN A 128 -3.12 1.90 -22.72
N GLN A 129 -4.32 1.37 -22.44
CA GLN A 129 -5.53 1.61 -23.23
C GLN A 129 -5.94 3.09 -23.13
N LYS A 130 -5.25 3.96 -23.87
CA LYS A 130 -5.63 5.35 -24.13
C LYS A 130 -6.25 5.50 -25.51
#